data_AF-A0A0B6YPP9-F1
#
_entry.id   AF-A0A0B6YPP9-F1
#
_cell.length_a   1.000
_cell.length_b   1.000
_cell.length_c   1.000
_cell.angle_alpha   90.00
_cell.angle_beta   90.00
_cell.angle_gamma   90.00
#
_symmetry.space_group_name_H-M   'P 1'
#
loop_
_entity.id
_entity.type
_entity.pdbx_description
1 polymer ?
#
loop_
_entity_poly.entity_id
_entity_poly.type
_entity_poly.pdbx_seq_one_letter_code
_entity_poly.pdbx_strand_id
1 'polypeptide(L)'
;MVKSCRDMMMKVIGEEEENIRSLNYSPGPLVTDMTDIACKNTKDMSLRSWFEEQVRSKTLVECDASAQKLMSILEKNTFENGAHVDYYE
;
A
#
# COMPACT_ATOMS: atom_id res chain seq x y z
N MET A 1 6.05 -1.83 -12.15
CA MET A 1 5.37 -2.71 -13.12
C MET A 1 4.54 -3.79 -12.42
N VAL A 2 5.12 -4.66 -11.57
CA VAL A 2 4.36 -5.75 -10.92
C VAL A 2 3.17 -5.28 -10.08
N LYS A 3 3.31 -4.18 -9.32
CA LYS A 3 2.20 -3.66 -8.50
C LYS A 3 1.02 -3.19 -9.35
N SER A 4 1.26 -2.49 -10.45
CA SER A 4 0.22 -2.09 -11.41
C SER A 4 -0.46 -3.30 -12.07
N CYS A 5 0.29 -4.35 -12.39
CA CYS A 5 -0.29 -5.58 -12.93
C CYS A 5 -1.20 -6.28 -11.92
N ARG A 6 -0.78 -6.35 -10.65
CA ARG A 6 -1.59 -6.95 -9.57
C ARG A 6 -2.88 -6.15 -9.34
N ASP A 7 -2.78 -4.83 -9.38
CA ASP A 7 -3.91 -3.93 -9.23
C ASP A 7 -4.97 -4.21 -10.30
N MET A 8 -4.55 -4.22 -11.57
CA MET A 8 -5.41 -4.57 -12.70
C MET A 8 -5.99 -5.99 -12.60
N MET A 9 -5.17 -6.98 -12.19
CA MET A 9 -5.64 -8.35 -12.03
C MET A 9 -6.78 -8.46 -11.00
N MET A 10 -6.65 -7.78 -9.85
CA MET A 10 -7.71 -7.78 -8.82
C MET A 10 -8.94 -6.99 -9.23
N LYS A 11 -8.76 -5.95 -10.07
CA LYS A 11 -9.87 -5.23 -10.68
C LYS A 11 -10.68 -6.15 -11.60
N VAL A 12 -10.02 -6.87 -12.51
CA VAL A 12 -10.67 -7.84 -13.40
C VAL A 12 -11.42 -8.91 -12.59
N ILE A 13 -10.79 -9.47 -11.56
CA ILE A 13 -11.46 -10.44 -10.67
C ILE A 13 -12.71 -9.83 -10.01
N GLY A 14 -12.66 -8.57 -9.59
CA GLY A 14 -13.79 -7.87 -8.98
C GLY A 14 -14.95 -7.61 -9.95
N GLU A 15 -14.66 -7.48 -11.25
CA GLU A 15 -15.66 -7.31 -12.31
C GLU A 15 -16.24 -8.65 -12.81
N GLU A 16 -15.44 -9.71 -12.86
CA GLU A 16 -15.86 -11.03 -13.36
C GLU A 16 -16.61 -11.88 -12.32
N GLU A 17 -16.23 -11.78 -11.03
CA GLU A 17 -16.72 -12.67 -9.97
C GLU A 17 -17.57 -11.91 -8.95
N GLU A 18 -18.88 -11.78 -9.20
CA GLU A 18 -19.82 -11.02 -8.35
C GLU A 18 -19.91 -11.50 -6.89
N ASN A 19 -19.56 -12.78 -6.63
CA ASN A 19 -19.59 -13.37 -5.29
C ASN A 19 -18.27 -13.20 -4.52
N ILE A 20 -17.25 -12.61 -5.12
CA ILE A 20 -15.92 -12.40 -4.52
C ILE A 20 -15.71 -10.91 -4.29
N ARG A 21 -15.20 -10.57 -3.09
CA ARG A 21 -14.78 -9.20 -2.76
C ARG A 21 -13.26 -9.09 -2.94
N SER A 22 -12.82 -8.28 -3.89
CA SER A 22 -11.41 -7.95 -4.12
C SER A 22 -11.11 -6.51 -3.69
N LEU A 23 -9.92 -6.30 -3.13
CA LEU A 23 -9.44 -5.01 -2.68
C LEU A 23 -7.94 -4.90 -2.96
N ASN A 24 -7.53 -3.78 -3.55
CA ASN A 24 -6.14 -3.38 -3.62
C ASN A 24 -5.89 -2.29 -2.56
N TYR A 25 -5.13 -2.62 -1.52
CA TYR A 25 -4.82 -1.68 -0.45
C TYR A 25 -3.36 -1.23 -0.51
N SER A 26 -3.14 0.09 -0.58
CA SER A 26 -1.83 0.72 -0.47
C SER A 26 -1.62 1.16 0.98
N PRO A 27 -0.74 0.50 1.76
CA PRO A 27 -0.63 0.70 3.20
C PRO A 27 0.09 1.99 3.61
N GLY A 28 0.48 2.83 2.66
CA GLY A 28 1.39 3.96 2.88
C GLY A 28 2.86 3.52 3.05
N PRO A 29 3.77 4.48 3.24
CA PRO A 29 5.19 4.21 3.47
C PRO A 29 5.41 3.72 4.90
N LEU A 30 5.63 2.41 5.06
CA LEU A 30 5.71 1.78 6.38
C LEU A 30 7.12 1.77 6.99
N VAL A 31 7.19 1.74 8.32
CA VAL A 31 8.40 1.38 9.06
C VAL A 31 8.62 -0.14 8.96
N THR A 32 9.43 -0.58 8.00
CA THR A 32 9.75 -2.01 7.76
C THR A 32 11.16 -2.19 7.20
N ASP A 33 11.66 -3.43 7.23
CA ASP A 33 12.90 -3.83 6.57
C ASP A 33 12.92 -3.49 5.06
N MET A 34 11.76 -3.45 4.39
CA MET A 34 11.66 -3.08 2.99
C MET A 34 12.08 -1.63 2.76
N THR A 35 11.74 -0.72 3.69
CA THR A 35 12.12 0.69 3.64
C THR A 35 13.63 0.86 3.88
N ASP A 36 14.21 0.04 4.76
CA ASP A 36 15.67 0.00 4.95
C ASP A 36 16.41 -0.47 3.69
N ILE A 37 15.87 -1.48 3.01
CA ILE A 37 16.38 -1.95 1.73
C ILE A 37 16.28 -0.82 0.69
N ALA A 38 15.18 -0.08 0.65
CA ALA A 38 15.00 1.05 -0.25
C ALA A 38 16.05 2.15 0.00
N CYS A 39 16.33 2.50 1.27
CA CYS A 39 17.38 3.46 1.61
C CYS A 39 18.78 2.98 1.17
N LYS A 40 19.09 1.69 1.34
CA LYS A 40 20.43 1.17 1.04
C LYS A 40 20.67 0.93 -0.46
N ASN A 41 19.66 0.43 -1.17
CA ASN A 41 19.85 -0.17 -2.50
C ASN A 41 19.28 0.66 -3.66
N THR A 42 18.53 1.74 -3.39
CA THR A 42 18.00 2.60 -4.46
C THR A 42 19.15 3.31 -5.18
N LYS A 43 19.30 3.09 -6.49
CA LYS A 43 20.40 3.68 -7.29
C LYS A 43 20.22 5.18 -7.54
N ASP A 44 18.97 5.62 -7.69
CA ASP A 44 18.66 7.02 -7.89
C ASP A 44 18.89 7.81 -6.59
N MET A 45 19.78 8.80 -6.63
CA MET A 45 20.21 9.52 -5.42
C MET A 45 19.12 10.43 -4.85
N SER A 46 18.29 11.03 -5.70
CA SER A 46 17.15 11.84 -5.27
C SER A 46 16.12 11.00 -4.52
N LEU A 47 15.75 9.85 -5.09
CA LEU A 47 14.79 8.95 -4.50
C LEU A 47 15.33 8.32 -3.20
N ARG A 48 16.61 7.98 -3.16
CA ARG A 48 17.26 7.52 -1.93
C ARG A 48 17.18 8.57 -0.82
N SER A 49 17.58 9.81 -1.14
CA SER A 49 17.54 10.92 -0.19
C SER A 49 16.13 11.15 0.35
N TRP A 50 15.12 10.99 -0.50
CA TRP A 50 13.72 11.09 -0.09
C TRP A 50 13.36 10.00 0.95
N PHE A 51 13.71 8.74 0.70
CA PHE A 51 13.47 7.67 1.68
C PHE A 51 14.21 7.92 3.01
N GLU A 52 15.48 8.30 2.96
CA GLU A 52 16.29 8.61 4.14
C GLU A 52 15.70 9.79 4.93
N GLU A 53 15.17 10.79 4.25
CA GLU A 53 14.47 11.91 4.88
C GLU A 53 13.20 11.44 5.61
N GLN A 54 12.36 10.62 4.98
CA GLN A 54 11.13 10.11 5.63
C GLN A 54 11.44 9.32 6.90
N VAL A 55 12.51 8.52 6.89
CA VAL A 55 12.99 7.80 8.08
C VAL A 55 13.47 8.80 9.15
N ARG A 56 14.28 9.79 8.77
CA ARG A 56 14.83 10.81 9.69
C ARG A 56 13.74 11.67 10.32
N SER A 57 12.73 12.09 9.54
CA SER A 57 11.62 12.92 10.01
C SER A 57 10.54 12.13 10.76
N LYS A 58 10.65 10.79 10.84
CA LYS A 58 9.64 9.91 11.45
C LYS A 58 8.24 10.12 10.87
N THR A 59 8.16 10.34 9.55
CA THR A 59 6.90 10.56 8.82
C THR A 59 6.34 9.28 8.21
N LEU A 60 7.04 8.17 8.38
CA LEU A 60 6.57 6.83 8.00
C LEU A 60 5.40 6.39 8.88
N VAL A 61 4.53 5.56 8.31
CA VAL A 61 3.37 4.99 8.97
C VAL A 61 3.78 3.76 9.78
N GLU A 62 3.31 3.68 11.02
CA GLU A 62 3.47 2.48 11.85
C GLU A 62 2.67 1.31 11.28
N CYS A 63 3.26 0.12 11.27
CA CYS A 63 2.62 -1.07 10.69
C CYS A 63 1.25 -1.35 11.31
N ASP A 64 1.15 -1.24 12.63
CA ASP A 64 -0.10 -1.47 13.36
C ASP A 64 -1.19 -0.46 12.96
N ALA A 65 -0.83 0.81 12.75
CA ALA A 65 -1.78 1.83 12.34
C ALA A 65 -2.34 1.54 10.94
N SER A 66 -1.48 1.14 10.01
CA SER A 66 -1.89 0.75 8.65
C SER A 66 -2.74 -0.52 8.64
N ALA A 67 -2.36 -1.52 9.43
CA ALA A 67 -3.13 -2.75 9.60
C ALA A 67 -4.52 -2.47 10.20
N GLN A 68 -4.61 -1.61 11.23
CA GLN A 68 -5.89 -1.21 11.83
C GLN A 68 -6.80 -0.49 10.82
N LYS A 69 -6.24 0.39 9.98
CA LYS A 69 -7.00 1.04 8.89
C LYS A 69 -7.56 0.01 7.91
N LEU A 70 -6.74 -0.95 7.46
CA LEU A 70 -7.17 -2.04 6.60
C LEU A 70 -8.29 -2.86 7.25
N MET A 71 -8.13 -3.27 8.52
CA MET A 71 -9.15 -4.02 9.25
C MET A 71 -10.47 -3.24 9.32
N SER A 72 -10.43 -1.93 9.58
CA SER A 72 -11.63 -1.08 9.58
C SER A 72 -12.30 -1.02 8.20
N ILE A 73 -11.54 -0.98 7.10
CA ILE A 73 -12.09 -1.02 5.73
C ILE A 73 -12.80 -2.35 5.48
N LEU A 74 -12.19 -3.47 5.89
CA LEU A 74 -12.75 -4.81 5.73
C LEU A 74 -14.00 -5.01 6.59
N GLU A 75 -14.01 -4.54 7.83
CA GLU A 75 -15.16 -4.63 8.74
C GLU A 75 -16.35 -3.81 8.24
N LYS A 76 -16.10 -2.59 7.72
CA LYS A 76 -17.15 -1.76 7.13
C LYS A 76 -17.68 -2.36 5.83
N ASN A 77 -16.80 -2.97 5.04
CA ASN A 77 -17.12 -3.63 3.77
C ASN A 77 -17.90 -2.76 2.77
N THR A 78 -17.68 -1.44 2.80
CA THR A 78 -18.38 -0.47 1.93
C THR A 78 -17.55 -0.04 0.70
N PHE A 79 -16.34 -0.59 0.53
CA PHE A 79 -15.49 -0.28 -0.63
C PHE A 79 -16.11 -0.84 -1.92
N GLU A 80 -15.81 -0.20 -3.06
CA GLU A 80 -16.17 -0.71 -4.38
C GLU A 80 -15.37 -1.98 -4.70
N ASN A 81 -15.98 -2.98 -5.33
CA ASN A 81 -15.31 -4.24 -5.62
C ASN A 81 -14.17 -4.03 -6.62
N GLY A 82 -12.96 -4.51 -6.32
CA GLY A 82 -11.78 -4.27 -7.15
C GLY A 82 -11.14 -2.89 -6.97
N ALA A 83 -11.61 -2.07 -6.01
CA ALA A 83 -11.06 -0.74 -5.78
C ALA A 83 -9.59 -0.75 -5.34
N HIS A 84 -8.90 0.31 -5.71
CA HIS A 84 -7.63 0.71 -5.10
C HIS A 84 -7.91 1.73 -4.00
N VAL A 85 -7.46 1.45 -2.78
CA VAL A 85 -7.61 2.33 -1.62
C VAL A 85 -6.26 2.59 -1.00
N ASP A 86 -5.93 3.86 -0.78
CA ASP A 86 -4.70 4.25 -0.09
C ASP A 86 -4.91 4.49 1.41
N TYR A 87 -3.86 4.35 2.21
CA TYR A 87 -3.90 4.63 3.65
C TYR A 87 -4.35 6.06 3.96
N TYR A 88 -3.99 7.03 3.11
CA TYR A 88 -4.29 8.45 3.31
C TYR A 88 -5.66 8.89 2.77
N GLU A 89 -6.42 8.00 2.13
CA GLU A 89 -7.83 8.19 1.77
C GLU A 89 -8.77 7.88 2.94
#